data_AF-A0A6P0JWQ8-F1
#
_entry.id   AF-A0A6P0JWQ8-F1
#
_cell.length_a   1.000
_cell.length_b   1.000
_cell.length_c   1.000
_cell.angle_alpha   90.00
_cell.angle_beta   90.00
_cell.angle_gamma   90.00
#
_symmetry.space_group_name_H-M   'P 1'
#
loop_
_entity.id
_entity.type
_entity.pdbx_description
1 polymer ?
#
loop_
_entity_poly.entity_id
_entity_poly.type
_entity_poly.pdbx_seq_one_letter_code
_entity_poly.pdbx_strand_id
1 'polypeptide(L)'
;MEYQYYEFQAIDRPLTKAERDYVRSLSGRVRPTATRAVFTYSHGDLPENPLSVLEKCFDAMLYMANFGSYQLAFRFSKSAVDVAALESYSIDYVIEISTTEKSLILNLEIHEEEGGDWIEENNNWLTALLPLRQAILQGDYRVLYLTWLQAAAVSEDLGEEAQEPPIPPNLQKLDAPLQSFIDWLEMDQDLIAVAAQASSNQEKAKEPLSDWVNSLSEQEKTQLLLEII
;
A
#
# COMPACT_ATOMS: atom_id res chain seq x y z
N MET A 1 -2.16 -23.92 -13.58
CA MET A 1 -3.22 -24.00 -12.55
C MET A 1 -3.33 -22.62 -11.97
N GLU A 2 -4.53 -22.05 -11.91
CA GLU A 2 -4.73 -20.72 -11.30
C GLU A 2 -4.42 -20.80 -9.80
N TYR A 3 -3.72 -19.80 -9.29
CA TYR A 3 -3.44 -19.64 -7.88
C TYR A 3 -3.53 -18.17 -7.50
N GLN A 4 -4.29 -17.89 -6.45
CA GLN A 4 -4.56 -16.56 -5.94
C GLN A 4 -4.22 -16.51 -4.45
N TYR A 5 -3.54 -15.44 -4.05
CA TYR A 5 -3.09 -15.18 -2.70
C TYR A 5 -3.63 -13.84 -2.23
N TYR A 6 -4.34 -13.82 -1.10
CA TYR A 6 -4.77 -12.61 -0.42
C TYR A 6 -4.17 -12.57 0.98
N GLU A 7 -3.57 -11.46 1.35
CA GLU A 7 -3.15 -11.18 2.72
C GLU A 7 -3.70 -9.83 3.19
N PHE A 8 -4.20 -9.81 4.43
CA PHE A 8 -4.66 -8.61 5.10
C PHE A 8 -3.92 -8.42 6.42
N GLN A 9 -3.53 -7.18 6.74
CA GLN A 9 -2.92 -6.83 8.01
C GLN A 9 -3.57 -5.63 8.69
N ALA A 10 -3.78 -5.74 10.01
CA ALA A 10 -4.25 -4.66 10.87
C ALA A 10 -3.05 -4.09 11.64
N ILE A 11 -2.87 -2.78 11.53
CA ILE A 11 -1.70 -2.00 11.97
C ILE A 11 -2.10 -1.07 13.11
N ASP A 12 -3.21 -0.33 12.94
CA ASP A 12 -3.58 0.74 13.85
C ASP A 12 -4.16 0.18 15.16
N ARG A 13 -4.85 -0.97 15.08
CA ARG A 13 -5.30 -1.75 16.25
C ARG A 13 -5.52 -3.23 15.91
N PRO A 14 -5.43 -4.13 16.90
CA PRO A 14 -5.87 -5.51 16.71
C PRO A 14 -7.38 -5.59 16.39
N LEU A 15 -7.74 -6.62 15.63
CA LEU A 15 -9.12 -7.00 15.35
C LEU A 15 -9.87 -7.31 16.65
N THR A 16 -11.08 -6.80 16.76
CA THR A 16 -12.05 -7.19 17.78
C THR A 16 -12.52 -8.63 17.55
N LYS A 17 -13.21 -9.20 18.55
CA LYS A 17 -13.80 -10.54 18.42
C LYS A 17 -14.81 -10.59 17.26
N ALA A 18 -15.66 -9.58 17.13
CA ALA A 18 -16.68 -9.50 16.09
C ALA A 18 -16.06 -9.43 14.69
N GLU A 19 -14.99 -8.64 14.52
CA GLU A 19 -14.25 -8.56 13.25
C GLU A 19 -13.60 -9.90 12.90
N ARG A 20 -12.96 -10.58 13.87
CA ARG A 20 -12.39 -11.93 13.63
C ARG A 20 -13.45 -12.97 13.28
N ASP A 21 -14.62 -12.92 13.91
CA ASP A 21 -15.72 -13.83 13.62
C ASP A 21 -16.32 -13.56 12.23
N TYR A 22 -16.41 -12.29 11.82
CA TYR A 22 -16.75 -11.92 10.45
C TYR A 22 -15.72 -12.44 9.44
N VAL A 23 -14.41 -12.22 9.65
CA VAL A 23 -13.35 -12.72 8.76
C VAL A 23 -13.39 -14.25 8.64
N ARG A 24 -13.68 -14.98 9.74
CA ARG A 24 -13.86 -16.44 9.72
C ARG A 24 -15.05 -16.89 8.88
N SER A 25 -16.09 -16.06 8.77
CA SER A 25 -17.27 -16.39 7.98
C SER A 25 -17.02 -16.32 6.48
N LEU A 26 -16.00 -15.59 6.03
CA LEU A 26 -15.63 -15.44 4.61
C LEU A 26 -15.07 -16.74 4.01
N SER A 27 -14.40 -17.57 4.82
CA SER A 27 -13.86 -18.85 4.35
C SER A 27 -13.66 -19.82 5.50
N GLY A 28 -14.16 -21.06 5.38
CA GLY A 28 -13.92 -22.10 6.39
C GLY A 28 -12.45 -22.49 6.56
N ARG A 29 -11.58 -22.12 5.61
CA ARG A 29 -10.14 -22.40 5.65
C ARG A 29 -9.33 -21.33 6.36
N VAL A 30 -9.84 -20.09 6.44
CA VAL A 30 -9.10 -18.98 7.05
C VAL A 30 -8.91 -19.21 8.54
N ARG A 31 -7.74 -18.83 9.04
CA ARG A 31 -7.40 -18.83 10.47
C ARG A 31 -6.88 -17.44 10.84
N PRO A 32 -7.76 -16.43 10.99
CA PRO A 32 -7.31 -15.07 11.25
C PRO A 32 -6.74 -14.97 12.66
N THR A 33 -5.64 -14.24 12.77
CA THR A 33 -5.05 -13.83 14.05
C THR A 33 -5.70 -12.51 14.51
N ALA A 34 -5.13 -11.86 15.51
CA ALA A 34 -5.57 -10.53 15.92
C ALA A 34 -5.14 -9.43 14.93
N THR A 35 -4.20 -9.69 14.03
CA THR A 35 -3.61 -8.68 13.14
C THR A 35 -3.41 -9.14 11.71
N ARG A 36 -3.67 -10.40 11.38
CA ARG A 36 -3.40 -10.98 10.06
C ARG A 36 -4.47 -11.96 9.62
N ALA A 37 -4.83 -11.94 8.35
CA ALA A 37 -5.62 -12.98 7.70
C ALA A 37 -5.04 -13.29 6.32
N VAL A 38 -4.95 -14.57 5.97
CA VAL A 38 -4.45 -15.04 4.67
C VAL A 38 -5.51 -15.94 4.05
N PHE A 39 -5.80 -15.73 2.77
CA PHE A 39 -6.68 -16.57 1.97
C PHE A 39 -5.95 -17.02 0.71
N THR A 40 -6.12 -18.29 0.35
CA THR A 40 -5.53 -18.86 -0.86
C THR A 40 -6.59 -19.63 -1.63
N TYR A 41 -6.59 -19.45 -2.95
CA TYR A 41 -7.54 -20.07 -3.86
C TYR A 41 -6.82 -20.67 -5.05
N SER A 42 -7.24 -21.87 -5.46
CA SER A 42 -6.82 -22.49 -6.74
C SER A 42 -7.98 -22.68 -7.70
N HIS A 43 -9.19 -22.28 -7.27
CA HIS A 43 -10.45 -22.23 -8.01
C HIS A 43 -11.36 -21.21 -7.30
N GLY A 44 -12.04 -20.36 -8.06
CA GLY A 44 -12.88 -19.29 -7.49
C GLY A 44 -12.06 -18.17 -6.86
N ASP A 45 -12.72 -17.35 -6.05
CA ASP A 45 -12.16 -16.10 -5.53
C ASP A 45 -12.63 -15.83 -4.08
N LEU A 46 -12.09 -14.79 -3.44
CA LEU A 46 -12.61 -14.26 -2.19
C LEU A 46 -14.10 -13.92 -2.36
N PRO A 47 -15.01 -14.46 -1.51
CA PRO A 47 -16.45 -14.28 -1.73
C PRO A 47 -16.97 -12.84 -1.61
N GLU A 48 -16.20 -11.96 -0.96
CA GLU A 48 -16.52 -10.56 -0.75
C GLU A 48 -15.44 -9.70 -1.40
N ASN A 49 -15.82 -8.49 -1.82
CA ASN A 49 -14.88 -7.53 -2.39
C ASN A 49 -13.71 -7.30 -1.40
N PRO A 50 -12.44 -7.53 -1.81
CA PRO A 50 -11.28 -7.39 -0.93
C PRO A 50 -11.17 -5.99 -0.29
N LEU A 51 -11.48 -4.92 -1.03
CA LEU A 51 -11.44 -3.54 -0.51
C LEU A 51 -12.54 -3.29 0.54
N SER A 52 -13.68 -3.99 0.47
CA SER A 52 -14.71 -3.93 1.52
C SER A 52 -14.25 -4.62 2.82
N VAL A 53 -13.53 -5.74 2.70
CA VAL A 53 -12.92 -6.44 3.84
C VAL A 53 -11.82 -5.56 4.47
N LEU A 54 -11.00 -4.92 3.62
CA LEU A 54 -10.00 -3.94 4.04
C LEU A 54 -10.65 -2.80 4.82
N GLU A 55 -11.66 -2.13 4.25
CA GLU A 55 -12.34 -1.00 4.91
C GLU A 55 -12.84 -1.36 6.31
N LYS A 56 -13.45 -2.54 6.42
CA LYS A 56 -14.17 -2.96 7.63
C LYS A 56 -13.25 -3.45 8.74
N CYS A 57 -12.09 -4.01 8.43
CA CYS A 57 -11.29 -4.77 9.40
C CYS A 57 -9.81 -4.46 9.41
N PHE A 58 -9.21 -4.04 8.29
CA PHE A 58 -7.75 -4.03 8.14
C PHE A 58 -7.22 -2.67 7.70
N ASP A 59 -5.90 -2.53 7.66
CA ASP A 59 -5.22 -1.28 7.29
C ASP A 59 -4.37 -1.43 6.02
N ALA A 60 -4.01 -2.67 5.68
CA ALA A 60 -3.32 -3.01 4.45
C ALA A 60 -3.81 -4.34 3.88
N MET A 61 -3.78 -4.45 2.56
CA MET A 61 -4.09 -5.66 1.81
C MET A 61 -3.06 -5.84 0.70
N LEU A 62 -2.67 -7.09 0.45
CA LEU A 62 -1.95 -7.50 -0.74
C LEU A 62 -2.71 -8.65 -1.42
N TYR A 63 -2.82 -8.58 -2.74
CA TYR A 63 -3.27 -9.68 -3.58
C TYR A 63 -2.25 -9.95 -4.68
N MET A 64 -2.06 -11.24 -4.99
CA MET A 64 -1.26 -11.70 -6.10
C MET A 64 -1.95 -12.89 -6.76
N ALA A 65 -1.83 -12.98 -8.08
CA ALA A 65 -2.18 -14.16 -8.83
C ALA A 65 -1.06 -14.58 -9.78
N ASN A 66 -0.89 -15.88 -9.95
CA ASN A 66 0.12 -16.44 -10.84
C ASN A 66 -0.21 -16.28 -12.35
N PHE A 67 -1.22 -15.48 -12.65
CA PHE A 67 -1.56 -15.02 -13.99
C PHE A 67 -1.33 -13.51 -14.15
N GLY A 68 -0.48 -12.92 -13.30
CA GLY A 68 0.05 -11.57 -13.50
C GLY A 68 -0.77 -10.45 -12.84
N SER A 69 -1.68 -10.75 -11.91
CA SER A 69 -2.38 -9.70 -11.18
C SER A 69 -1.69 -9.40 -9.85
N TYR A 70 -1.38 -8.14 -9.61
CA TYR A 70 -0.77 -7.63 -8.39
C TYR A 70 -1.61 -6.49 -7.84
N GLN A 71 -1.93 -6.53 -6.55
CA GLN A 71 -2.70 -5.47 -5.91
C GLN A 71 -2.17 -5.19 -4.52
N LEU A 72 -1.94 -3.92 -4.22
CA LEU A 72 -1.56 -3.41 -2.90
C LEU A 72 -2.53 -2.29 -2.53
N ALA A 73 -3.22 -2.44 -1.40
CA ALA A 73 -4.15 -1.44 -0.95
C ALA A 73 -3.89 -1.02 0.51
N PHE A 74 -4.02 0.26 0.79
CA PHE A 74 -3.87 0.84 2.12
C PHE A 74 -5.11 1.63 2.52
N ARG A 75 -5.50 1.49 3.79
CA ARG A 75 -6.55 2.28 4.41
C ARG A 75 -5.94 3.33 5.33
N PHE A 76 -6.44 4.56 5.20
CA PHE A 76 -6.03 5.70 6.01
C PHE A 76 -7.24 6.34 6.68
N SER A 77 -7.02 7.03 7.80
CA SER A 77 -7.96 8.04 8.24
C SER A 77 -7.93 9.21 7.25
N LYS A 78 -9.09 9.72 6.84
CA LYS A 78 -9.17 10.79 5.83
C LYS A 78 -8.41 12.06 6.23
N SER A 79 -8.31 12.36 7.53
CA SER A 79 -7.59 13.54 8.03
C SER A 79 -6.07 13.36 8.08
N ALA A 80 -5.56 12.16 7.85
CA ALA A 80 -4.15 11.83 7.98
C ALA A 80 -3.37 11.89 6.66
N VAL A 81 -4.07 12.08 5.53
CA VAL A 81 -3.49 12.07 4.19
C VAL A 81 -3.85 13.34 3.42
N ASP A 82 -2.93 13.79 2.57
CA ASP A 82 -3.21 14.85 1.60
C ASP A 82 -3.87 14.24 0.37
N VAL A 83 -5.21 14.28 0.35
CA VAL A 83 -6.01 13.69 -0.74
C VAL A 83 -5.65 14.31 -2.10
N ALA A 84 -5.41 15.63 -2.15
CA ALA A 84 -5.10 16.30 -3.40
C ALA A 84 -3.73 15.88 -3.95
N ALA A 85 -2.76 15.64 -3.07
CA ALA A 85 -1.46 15.10 -3.47
C ALA A 85 -1.59 13.66 -4.00
N LEU A 86 -2.39 12.81 -3.36
CA LEU A 86 -2.63 11.44 -3.83
C LEU A 86 -3.36 11.45 -5.19
N GLU A 87 -4.39 12.27 -5.37
CA GLU A 87 -5.17 12.40 -6.61
C GLU A 87 -4.30 12.84 -7.80
N SER A 88 -3.18 13.53 -7.56
CA SER A 88 -2.23 13.89 -8.64
C SER A 88 -1.51 12.69 -9.26
N TYR A 89 -1.57 11.52 -8.62
CA TYR A 89 -1.07 10.25 -9.12
C TYR A 89 -2.19 9.32 -9.59
N SER A 90 -3.46 9.73 -9.51
CA SER A 90 -4.56 8.84 -9.84
C SER A 90 -4.59 8.49 -11.32
N ILE A 91 -4.82 7.21 -11.57
CA ILE A 91 -4.95 6.61 -12.89
C ILE A 91 -6.09 5.61 -12.79
N ASP A 92 -7.06 5.73 -13.68
CA ASP A 92 -8.18 4.78 -13.73
C ASP A 92 -7.66 3.34 -13.83
N TYR A 93 -8.26 2.44 -13.03
CA TYR A 93 -7.92 1.01 -12.96
C TYR A 93 -6.52 0.66 -12.40
N VAL A 94 -5.67 1.64 -12.10
CA VAL A 94 -4.29 1.40 -11.63
C VAL A 94 -4.02 2.03 -10.28
N ILE A 95 -4.28 3.32 -10.13
CA ILE A 95 -4.08 4.07 -8.88
C ILE A 95 -5.41 4.72 -8.52
N GLU A 96 -6.24 3.97 -7.80
CA GLU A 96 -7.58 4.41 -7.44
C GLU A 96 -7.64 4.89 -6.00
N ILE A 97 -8.33 6.00 -5.81
CA ILE A 97 -8.59 6.57 -4.49
C ILE A 97 -10.10 6.54 -4.28
N SER A 98 -10.53 5.82 -3.25
CA SER A 98 -11.91 5.82 -2.81
C SER A 98 -12.02 6.41 -1.42
N THR A 99 -13.05 7.21 -1.19
CA THR A 99 -13.29 7.83 0.12
C THR A 99 -14.64 7.39 0.67
N THR A 100 -14.65 7.12 1.98
CA THR A 100 -15.87 6.92 2.75
C THR A 100 -16.01 8.03 3.78
N GLU A 101 -17.00 7.96 4.68
CA GLU A 101 -17.21 9.01 5.68
C GLU A 101 -15.98 9.24 6.58
N LYS A 102 -15.23 8.18 6.88
CA LYS A 102 -14.11 8.20 7.85
C LYS A 102 -12.77 7.80 7.27
N SER A 103 -12.79 7.01 6.20
CA SER A 103 -11.59 6.38 5.66
C SER A 103 -11.32 6.86 4.23
N LEU A 104 -10.07 6.77 3.85
CA LEU A 104 -9.62 6.77 2.45
C LEU A 104 -8.97 5.43 2.18
N ILE A 105 -9.26 4.83 1.03
CA ILE A 105 -8.59 3.63 0.53
C ILE A 105 -7.83 4.03 -0.72
N LEU A 106 -6.53 3.79 -0.69
CA LEU A 106 -5.65 3.85 -1.85
C LEU A 106 -5.50 2.41 -2.36
N ASN A 107 -5.88 2.17 -3.61
CA ASN A 107 -5.75 0.90 -4.31
C ASN A 107 -4.71 1.05 -5.43
N LEU A 108 -3.68 0.20 -5.41
CA LEU A 108 -2.68 0.08 -6.45
C LEU A 108 -2.86 -1.28 -7.10
N GLU A 109 -3.22 -1.32 -8.37
CA GLU A 109 -3.55 -2.55 -9.09
C GLU A 109 -2.83 -2.58 -10.44
N ILE A 110 -2.12 -3.68 -10.70
CA ILE A 110 -1.31 -3.89 -11.91
C ILE A 110 -1.67 -5.26 -12.46
N HIS A 111 -1.89 -5.32 -13.78
CA HIS A 111 -2.09 -6.55 -14.52
C HIS A 111 -0.99 -6.69 -15.56
N GLU A 112 -0.23 -7.77 -15.44
CA GLU A 112 0.86 -8.14 -16.34
C GLU A 112 0.40 -9.29 -17.23
N GLU A 113 0.33 -9.04 -18.54
CA GLU A 113 -0.24 -10.00 -19.50
C GLU A 113 0.62 -11.26 -19.69
N GLU A 114 1.93 -11.17 -19.44
CA GLU A 114 2.85 -12.30 -19.55
C GLU A 114 2.62 -13.38 -18.47
N GLY A 115 1.79 -13.08 -17.47
CA GLY A 115 1.46 -13.96 -16.36
C GLY A 115 2.33 -13.68 -15.13
N GLY A 116 2.18 -14.51 -14.10
CA GLY A 116 2.91 -14.36 -12.84
C GLY A 116 3.68 -15.62 -12.48
N ASP A 117 4.70 -15.44 -11.65
CA ASP A 117 5.54 -16.54 -11.21
C ASP A 117 4.89 -17.38 -10.09
N TRP A 118 5.63 -18.39 -9.62
CA TRP A 118 5.18 -19.21 -8.50
C TRP A 118 5.06 -18.37 -7.22
N ILE A 119 3.86 -18.36 -6.62
CA ILE A 119 3.59 -17.64 -5.37
C ILE A 119 3.77 -18.56 -4.17
N GLU A 120 4.73 -18.24 -3.32
CA GLU A 120 4.87 -18.91 -2.02
C GLU A 120 3.81 -18.43 -1.01
N GLU A 121 3.20 -19.35 -0.26
CA GLU A 121 2.22 -19.01 0.79
C GLU A 121 2.80 -18.12 1.91
N ASN A 122 4.11 -18.20 2.15
CA ASN A 122 4.82 -17.45 3.20
C ASN A 122 5.84 -16.46 2.61
N ASN A 123 5.46 -15.77 1.53
CA ASN A 123 6.31 -14.81 0.83
C ASN A 123 6.71 -13.56 1.66
N ASN A 124 5.94 -13.20 2.70
CA ASN A 124 6.15 -12.03 3.56
C ASN A 124 6.12 -10.66 2.84
N TRP A 125 5.63 -10.60 1.59
CA TRP A 125 5.62 -9.36 0.79
C TRP A 125 4.87 -8.24 1.49
N LEU A 126 3.64 -8.49 1.98
CA LEU A 126 2.87 -7.43 2.63
C LEU A 126 3.61 -6.86 3.84
N THR A 127 4.31 -7.69 4.61
CA THR A 127 5.12 -7.25 5.77
C THR A 127 6.25 -6.31 5.35
N ALA A 128 6.94 -6.63 4.25
CA ALA A 128 8.01 -5.79 3.70
C ALA A 128 7.49 -4.46 3.13
N LEU A 129 6.24 -4.45 2.65
CA LEU A 129 5.59 -3.29 2.02
C LEU A 129 4.83 -2.40 3.02
N LEU A 130 4.49 -2.89 4.22
CA LEU A 130 3.81 -2.07 5.24
C LEU A 130 4.43 -0.70 5.50
N PRO A 131 5.76 -0.53 5.55
CA PRO A 131 6.36 0.78 5.81
C PRO A 131 6.01 1.83 4.74
N LEU A 132 5.61 1.43 3.52
CA LEU A 132 5.13 2.35 2.48
C LEU A 132 3.90 3.12 2.92
N ARG A 133 3.03 2.52 3.75
CA ARG A 133 1.90 3.22 4.36
C ARG A 133 2.36 4.42 5.19
N GLN A 134 3.39 4.24 6.00
CA GLN A 134 3.95 5.33 6.81
C GLN A 134 4.68 6.37 5.93
N ALA A 135 5.34 5.92 4.86
CA ALA A 135 5.96 6.82 3.89
C ALA A 135 4.90 7.75 3.26
N ILE A 136 3.77 7.21 2.82
CA ILE A 136 2.64 7.99 2.27
C ILE A 136 2.10 9.00 3.29
N LEU A 137 1.92 8.60 4.55
CA LEU A 137 1.50 9.51 5.63
C LEU A 137 2.49 10.67 5.85
N GLN A 138 3.77 10.46 5.54
CA GLN A 138 4.84 11.46 5.62
C GLN A 138 5.02 12.27 4.32
N GLY A 139 4.13 12.09 3.33
CA GLY A 139 4.21 12.77 2.04
C GLY A 139 5.22 12.19 1.05
N ASP A 140 5.69 10.97 1.30
CA ASP A 140 6.57 10.25 0.38
C ASP A 140 5.76 9.40 -0.60
N TYR A 141 5.54 9.96 -1.78
CA TYR A 141 4.70 9.37 -2.83
C TYR A 141 5.50 8.59 -3.88
N ARG A 142 6.76 8.24 -3.59
CA ARG A 142 7.62 7.49 -4.53
C ARG A 142 6.99 6.17 -4.98
N VAL A 143 6.28 5.47 -4.10
CA VAL A 143 5.56 4.24 -4.47
C VAL A 143 4.48 4.48 -5.53
N LEU A 144 3.74 5.60 -5.47
CA LEU A 144 2.69 5.91 -6.45
C LEU A 144 3.29 6.17 -7.83
N TYR A 145 4.41 6.89 -7.88
CA TYR A 145 5.14 7.11 -9.12
C TYR A 145 5.71 5.80 -9.69
N LEU A 146 6.26 4.92 -8.83
CA LEU A 146 6.72 3.60 -9.27
C LEU A 146 5.57 2.73 -9.79
N THR A 147 4.38 2.79 -9.18
CA THR A 147 3.17 2.13 -9.70
C THR A 147 2.80 2.67 -11.07
N TRP A 148 2.76 4.00 -11.26
CA TRP A 148 2.52 4.61 -12.57
C TRP A 148 3.55 4.14 -13.61
N LEU A 149 4.83 4.12 -13.22
CA LEU A 149 5.94 3.74 -14.09
C LEU A 149 5.84 2.28 -14.55
N GLN A 150 5.50 1.36 -13.62
CA GLN A 150 5.26 -0.04 -13.98
C GLN A 150 4.06 -0.15 -14.91
N ALA A 151 2.95 0.51 -14.57
CA ALA A 151 1.74 0.43 -15.36
C ALA A 151 1.95 0.96 -16.79
N ALA A 152 2.68 2.07 -16.95
CA ALA A 152 3.04 2.63 -18.25
C ALA A 152 3.94 1.69 -19.08
N ALA A 153 4.69 0.78 -18.43
CA ALA A 153 5.55 -0.18 -19.11
C ALA A 153 4.81 -1.47 -19.53
N VAL A 154 3.86 -1.94 -18.71
CA VAL A 154 3.22 -3.25 -18.91
C VAL A 154 1.77 -3.19 -19.42
N SER A 155 1.07 -2.06 -19.25
CA SER A 155 -0.32 -1.92 -19.65
C SER A 155 -0.43 -1.33 -21.06
N GLU A 156 -0.96 -2.10 -22.01
CA GLU A 156 -1.27 -1.59 -23.35
C GLU A 156 -2.31 -0.46 -23.32
N ASP A 157 -3.26 -0.53 -22.37
CA ASP A 157 -4.39 0.40 -22.24
C ASP A 157 -4.03 1.77 -21.66
N LEU A 158 -2.86 1.92 -21.01
CA LEU A 158 -2.46 3.22 -20.47
C LEU A 158 -2.04 4.19 -21.58
N GLY A 159 -1.52 3.65 -22.69
CA GLY A 159 -1.30 4.37 -23.95
C GLY A 159 -0.43 5.63 -23.87
N GLU A 160 -0.17 6.24 -25.03
CA GLU A 160 0.60 7.49 -25.16
C GLU A 160 -0.13 8.72 -24.59
N GLU A 161 -1.40 8.58 -24.18
CA GLU A 161 -2.25 9.68 -23.68
C GLU A 161 -2.25 9.81 -22.15
N ALA A 162 -1.74 8.82 -21.41
CA ALA A 162 -1.58 8.93 -19.96
C ALA A 162 -0.57 10.02 -19.62
N GLN A 163 -1.04 11.08 -18.96
CA GLN A 163 -0.17 12.16 -18.52
C GLN A 163 0.76 11.66 -17.39
N GLU A 164 2.07 11.86 -17.55
CA GLU A 164 3.01 11.56 -16.50
C GLU A 164 2.73 12.40 -15.23
N PRO A 165 2.57 11.77 -14.05
CA PRO A 165 2.30 12.46 -12.81
C PRO A 165 3.56 13.16 -12.30
N PRO A 166 3.45 13.99 -11.24
CA PRO A 166 4.61 14.68 -10.69
C PRO A 166 5.71 13.71 -10.25
N ILE A 167 6.92 13.88 -10.79
CA ILE A 167 8.08 13.06 -10.41
C ILE A 167 8.47 13.38 -8.96
N PRO A 168 8.38 12.43 -8.03
CA PRO A 168 8.72 12.67 -6.63
C PRO A 168 10.24 12.83 -6.48
N PRO A 169 10.70 13.55 -5.45
CA PRO A 169 12.12 13.68 -5.18
C PRO A 169 12.74 12.35 -4.72
N ASN A 170 14.07 12.26 -4.82
CA ASN A 170 14.89 11.18 -4.26
C ASN A 170 14.68 9.78 -4.88
N LEU A 171 14.30 9.68 -6.15
CA LEU A 171 14.25 8.40 -6.85
C LEU A 171 15.65 7.76 -7.01
N GLN A 172 16.73 8.53 -6.88
CA GLN A 172 18.10 7.98 -6.87
C GLN A 172 18.46 7.25 -5.56
N LYS A 173 17.60 7.32 -4.53
CA LYS A 173 17.84 6.77 -3.19
C LYS A 173 16.62 5.99 -2.70
N LEU A 174 16.45 4.79 -3.24
CA LEU A 174 15.38 3.89 -2.85
C LEU A 174 15.71 3.23 -1.51
N ASP A 175 14.78 3.29 -0.56
CA ASP A 175 14.90 2.59 0.72
C ASP A 175 14.37 1.15 0.61
N ALA A 176 14.56 0.36 1.67
CA ALA A 176 14.23 -1.06 1.64
C ALA A 176 12.76 -1.35 1.26
N PRO A 177 11.74 -0.62 1.75
CA PRO A 177 10.36 -0.83 1.34
C PRO A 177 10.12 -0.57 -0.16
N LEU A 178 10.72 0.48 -0.73
CA LEU A 178 10.62 0.75 -2.17
C LEU A 178 11.35 -0.32 -2.99
N GLN A 179 12.52 -0.78 -2.51
CA GLN A 179 13.21 -1.89 -3.17
C GLN A 179 12.38 -3.18 -3.14
N SER A 180 11.73 -3.48 -2.00
CA SER A 180 10.82 -4.62 -1.91
C SER A 180 9.61 -4.48 -2.84
N PHE A 181 9.12 -3.26 -3.06
CA PHE A 181 8.03 -3.01 -4.02
C PHE A 181 8.47 -3.25 -5.46
N ILE A 182 9.68 -2.80 -5.80
CA ILE A 182 10.29 -3.02 -7.11
C ILE A 182 10.53 -4.51 -7.37
N ASP A 183 11.07 -5.22 -6.37
CA ASP A 183 11.31 -6.67 -6.46
C ASP A 183 9.99 -7.45 -6.53
N TRP A 184 8.94 -6.99 -5.83
CA TRP A 184 7.61 -7.62 -5.81
C TRP A 184 6.88 -7.52 -7.16
N LEU A 185 7.04 -6.40 -7.88
CA LEU A 185 6.49 -6.18 -9.23
C LEU A 185 7.48 -6.54 -10.35
N GLU A 186 8.66 -7.05 -10.02
CA GLU A 186 9.72 -7.39 -10.96
C GLU A 186 10.06 -6.24 -11.95
N MET A 187 10.03 -4.99 -11.45
CA MET A 187 10.15 -3.81 -12.32
C MET A 187 11.53 -3.71 -12.99
N ASP A 188 11.54 -3.19 -14.22
CA ASP A 188 12.79 -2.90 -14.94
C ASP A 188 13.60 -1.78 -14.25
N GLN A 189 14.80 -2.13 -13.81
CA GLN A 189 15.72 -1.20 -13.15
C GLN A 189 16.20 -0.08 -14.08
N ASP A 190 16.31 -0.34 -15.38
CA ASP A 190 16.74 0.68 -16.34
C ASP A 190 15.66 1.75 -16.51
N LEU A 191 14.38 1.34 -16.49
CA LEU A 191 13.23 2.26 -16.50
C LEU A 191 13.25 3.19 -15.28
N ILE A 192 13.49 2.63 -14.09
CA ILE A 192 13.62 3.40 -12.85
C ILE A 192 14.84 4.34 -12.91
N ALA A 193 15.96 3.87 -13.45
CA ALA A 193 17.18 4.67 -13.59
C ALA A 193 16.99 5.87 -14.52
N VAL A 194 16.20 5.73 -15.59
CA VAL A 194 15.83 6.83 -16.49
C VAL A 194 14.97 7.86 -15.76
N ALA A 195 13.89 7.42 -15.09
CA ALA A 195 13.02 8.33 -14.33
C ALA A 195 13.77 9.08 -13.22
N ALA A 196 14.71 8.39 -12.56
CA ALA A 196 15.55 8.98 -11.53
C ALA A 196 16.45 10.12 -12.03
N GLN A 197 16.72 10.26 -13.34
CA GLN A 197 17.47 11.40 -13.88
C GLN A 197 16.69 12.72 -13.81
N ALA A 198 15.36 12.65 -13.88
CA ALA A 198 14.48 13.82 -13.78
C ALA A 198 14.03 14.13 -12.34
N SER A 199 14.27 13.22 -11.39
CA SER A 199 13.92 13.40 -9.99
C SER A 199 14.85 14.39 -9.27
N SER A 200 14.27 15.34 -8.52
CA SER A 200 15.06 16.26 -7.69
C SER A 200 15.61 15.57 -6.44
N ASN A 201 16.77 16.00 -5.94
CA ASN A 201 17.31 15.51 -4.66
C ASN A 201 16.88 16.48 -3.55
N GLN A 202 16.13 15.99 -2.58
CA GLN A 202 15.64 16.77 -1.44
C GLN A 202 16.02 16.05 -0.14
N GLU A 203 16.66 16.75 0.78
CA GLU A 203 16.85 16.21 2.11
C GLU A 203 15.50 16.12 2.82
N LYS A 204 15.23 14.99 3.51
CA LYS A 204 14.09 14.90 4.41
C LYS A 204 14.17 16.09 5.37
N ALA A 205 13.16 16.95 5.33
CA ALA A 205 13.02 17.99 6.33
C ALA A 205 13.03 17.27 7.69
N LYS A 206 13.99 17.59 8.55
CA LYS A 206 13.92 17.13 9.94
C LYS A 206 12.64 17.75 10.49
N GLU A 207 11.61 16.94 10.71
CA GLU A 207 10.51 17.38 11.54
C GLU A 207 11.16 17.93 12.81
N PRO A 208 10.86 19.18 13.18
CA PRO A 208 11.43 19.77 14.38
C PRO A 208 10.69 19.18 15.58
N LEU A 209 10.58 17.86 15.66
CA LEU A 209 9.99 17.09 16.75
C LEU A 209 10.61 17.51 18.07
N SER A 210 11.93 17.77 18.09
CA SER A 210 12.59 18.34 19.26
C SER A 210 12.05 19.72 19.62
N ASP A 211 11.86 20.62 18.64
CA ASP A 211 11.39 21.99 18.93
C ASP A 211 9.91 22.00 19.28
N TRP A 212 9.10 21.14 18.65
CA TRP A 212 7.70 20.92 19.00
C TRP A 212 7.56 20.32 20.40
N VAL A 213 8.29 19.24 20.71
CA VAL A 213 8.33 18.65 22.06
C VAL A 213 8.80 19.69 23.08
N ASN A 214 9.79 20.51 22.73
CA ASN A 214 10.26 21.60 23.61
C ASN A 214 9.26 22.76 23.74
N SER A 215 8.35 22.93 22.78
CA SER A 215 7.29 23.93 22.83
C SER A 215 6.09 23.51 23.67
N LEU A 216 5.92 22.21 23.94
CA LEU A 216 4.89 21.69 24.83
C LEU A 216 5.19 22.01 26.29
N SER A 217 4.16 22.36 27.04
CA SER A 217 4.23 22.47 28.50
C SER A 217 4.45 21.11 29.16
N GLU A 218 4.99 21.10 30.38
CA GLU A 218 5.18 19.86 31.15
C GLU A 218 3.85 19.13 31.42
N GLN A 219 2.73 19.85 31.48
CA GLN A 219 1.39 19.27 31.61
C GLN A 219 0.97 18.52 30.34
N GLU A 220 1.16 19.12 29.17
CA GLU A 220 0.85 18.47 27.88
C GLU A 220 1.73 17.25 27.63
N LYS A 221 3.03 17.35 27.93
CA LYS A 221 3.95 16.20 27.87
C LYS A 221 3.49 15.07 28.79
N THR A 222 3.15 15.39 30.04
CA THR A 222 2.69 14.38 31.01
C THR A 222 1.38 13.73 30.57
N GLN A 223 0.45 14.50 30.02
CA GLN A 223 -0.83 13.98 29.54
C GLN A 223 -0.66 13.06 28.33
N LEU A 224 0.15 13.45 27.35
CA LEU A 224 0.47 12.61 26.19
C LEU A 224 1.21 11.33 26.61
N LEU A 225 2.11 11.40 27.60
CA LEU A 225 2.79 10.22 28.14
C LEU A 225 1.82 9.26 28.83
N LEU A 226 0.79 9.76 29.52
CA LEU A 226 -0.22 8.93 30.16
C LEU A 226 -1.15 8.23 29.14
N GLU A 227 -1.31 8.77 27.94
CA GLU A 227 -2.12 8.15 26.87
C GLU A 227 -1.38 7.01 26.13
N ILE A 228 -0.04 6.93 26.27
CA ILE A 228 0.80 5.92 25.64
C ILE A 228 1.01 4.68 26.56
N ILE A 229 0.72 4.80 27.87
CA ILE A 229 0.95 3.75 28.88
C ILE A 229 -0.32 2.93 29.14
#